data_AF-Q47NX4-F1
#
_entry.id   AF-Q47NX4-F1
#
_cell.length_a   1.000
_cell.length_b   1.000
_cell.length_c   1.000
_cell.angle_alpha   90.00
_cell.angle_beta   90.00
_cell.angle_gamma   90.00
#
_symmetry.space_group_name_H-M   'P 1'
#
loop_
_entity.id
_entity.type
_entity.pdbx_description
1 polymer ?
#
loop_
_entity_poly.entity_id
_entity_poly.type
_entity_poly.pdbx_seq_one_letter_code
_entity_poly.pdbx_strand_id
1 'polypeptide(L)'
;MEGERVTVEMPHGRPAQSWTTSRFDGHRGETRWSLALCELEASLRRSGVETMLNGQIGAVDAILRDAASQRPIRRQRTVLRPHRGRLWWWLRVPSDELKAPSMTPLAPAAEPAVAARRIHGLLTAPQR
;
A
#
# COMPACT_ATOMS: atom_id res chain seq x y z
N MET A 1 13.09 -48.39 -35.61
CA MET A 1 11.90 -47.52 -35.61
C MET A 1 11.87 -46.86 -34.24
N GLU A 2 12.59 -45.75 -34.14
CA GLU A 2 12.83 -45.00 -32.91
C GLU A 2 11.66 -44.04 -32.68
N GLY A 3 11.04 -44.13 -31.51
CA GLY A 3 10.03 -43.19 -31.05
C GLY A 3 10.70 -42.01 -30.37
N GLU A 4 10.78 -40.90 -31.08
CA GLU A 4 11.37 -39.63 -30.68
C GLU A 4 10.69 -39.08 -29.41
N ARG A 5 11.46 -38.96 -28.31
CA ARG A 5 11.05 -38.23 -27.11
C ARG A 5 11.36 -36.75 -27.31
N VAL A 6 10.34 -35.97 -27.66
CA VAL A 6 10.43 -34.50 -27.68
C VAL A 6 10.63 -34.01 -26.25
N THR A 7 11.86 -33.59 -25.95
CA THR A 7 12.22 -32.91 -24.70
C THR A 7 11.88 -31.43 -24.89
N VAL A 8 10.77 -30.99 -24.28
CA VAL A 8 10.47 -29.56 -24.16
C VAL A 8 11.38 -28.99 -23.07
N GLU A 9 12.41 -28.26 -23.51
CA GLU A 9 13.20 -27.38 -22.64
C GLU A 9 12.28 -26.30 -22.06
N MET A 10 12.05 -26.37 -20.75
CA MET A 10 11.45 -25.29 -19.98
C MET A 10 12.58 -24.36 -19.50
N PRO A 11 12.57 -23.06 -19.87
CA PRO A 11 13.62 -22.15 -19.46
C PRO A 11 13.59 -21.91 -17.94
N HIS A 12 14.78 -21.94 -17.37
CA HIS A 12 15.10 -21.75 -15.96
C HIS A 12 14.60 -20.40 -15.41
N GLY A 13 13.50 -20.43 -14.64
CA GLY A 13 13.09 -19.34 -13.75
C GLY A 13 13.39 -19.71 -12.30
N ARG A 14 14.37 -19.03 -11.69
CA ARG A 14 14.78 -19.18 -10.29
C ARG A 14 13.62 -19.00 -9.29
N PRO A 15 13.68 -19.66 -8.11
CA PRO A 15 12.64 -19.61 -7.10
C PRO A 15 12.76 -18.33 -6.28
N ALA A 16 11.67 -17.59 -6.09
CA ALA A 16 11.62 -16.53 -5.10
C ALA A 16 10.21 -16.38 -4.53
N GLN A 17 10.07 -16.94 -3.33
CA GLN A 17 9.29 -16.37 -2.23
C GLN A 17 7.80 -16.70 -2.25
N SER A 18 7.57 -17.89 -1.70
CA SER A 18 6.39 -18.26 -0.93
C SER A 18 6.03 -17.16 0.06
N TRP A 19 5.09 -16.28 -0.31
CA TRP A 19 4.19 -15.71 0.68
C TRP A 19 3.08 -16.72 0.86
N THR A 20 3.06 -17.32 2.05
CA THR A 20 1.93 -18.11 2.54
C THR A 20 0.66 -17.29 2.37
N THR A 21 -0.02 -17.58 1.28
CA THR A 21 -1.34 -17.08 0.94
C THR A 21 -2.29 -17.64 1.98
N SER A 22 -2.52 -16.85 3.03
CA SER A 22 -3.85 -16.78 3.61
C SER A 22 -4.83 -16.69 2.44
N ARG A 23 -5.76 -17.64 2.34
CA ARG A 23 -6.69 -17.82 1.20
C ARG A 23 -7.58 -16.59 1.02
N PHE A 24 -7.00 -15.51 0.51
CA PHE A 24 -7.71 -14.43 -0.13
C PHE A 24 -7.99 -14.93 -1.54
N ASP A 25 -9.25 -15.27 -1.79
CA ASP A 25 -9.79 -15.55 -3.11
C ASP A 25 -9.28 -14.48 -4.10
N GLY A 26 -8.38 -14.87 -5.01
CA GLY A 26 -7.46 -13.94 -5.70
C GLY A 26 -8.19 -12.80 -6.42
N HIS A 27 -9.27 -13.11 -7.15
CA HIS A 27 -10.04 -12.11 -7.89
C HIS A 27 -10.89 -11.19 -7.00
N ARG A 28 -11.57 -11.74 -5.98
CA ARG A 28 -12.36 -10.92 -5.03
C ARG A 28 -11.45 -10.08 -4.13
N GLY A 29 -10.29 -10.63 -3.78
CA GLY A 29 -9.25 -9.94 -3.04
C GLY A 29 -8.67 -8.77 -3.81
N GLU A 30 -8.32 -8.97 -5.08
CA GLU A 30 -7.77 -7.95 -5.97
C GLU A 30 -8.76 -6.82 -6.26
N THR A 31 -10.05 -7.13 -6.45
CA THR A 31 -11.09 -6.11 -6.66
C THR A 31 -11.29 -5.25 -5.40
N ARG A 32 -11.37 -5.88 -4.21
CA ARG A 32 -11.49 -5.17 -2.93
C ARG A 32 -10.25 -4.36 -2.59
N TRP A 33 -9.08 -4.85 -3.00
CA TRP A 33 -7.80 -4.17 -2.85
C TRP A 33 -7.73 -2.89 -3.68
N SER A 34 -8.05 -3.01 -4.98
CA SER A 34 -8.09 -1.87 -5.90
C SER A 34 -9.14 -0.84 -5.49
N LEU A 35 -10.34 -1.28 -5.08
CA LEU A 35 -11.38 -0.39 -4.60
C LEU A 35 -10.93 0.39 -3.36
N ALA A 36 -10.35 -0.29 -2.37
CA ALA A 36 -9.87 0.36 -1.15
C ALA A 36 -8.81 1.43 -1.48
N LEU A 37 -7.87 1.14 -2.38
CA LEU A 37 -6.86 2.11 -2.84
C LEU A 37 -7.51 3.36 -3.46
N CYS A 38 -8.45 3.18 -4.38
CA CYS A 38 -9.17 4.30 -5.00
C CYS A 38 -10.00 5.10 -3.99
N GLU A 39 -10.64 4.45 -3.03
CA GLU A 39 -11.46 5.13 -2.02
C GLU A 39 -10.62 5.96 -1.04
N LEU A 40 -9.46 5.44 -0.61
CA LEU A 40 -8.52 6.19 0.20
C LEU A 40 -7.95 7.37 -0.58
N GLU A 41 -7.54 7.14 -1.84
CA GLU A 41 -7.04 8.19 -2.72
C GLU A 41 -8.06 9.32 -2.86
N ALA A 42 -9.30 9.00 -3.23
CA ALA A 42 -10.37 9.98 -3.39
C ALA A 42 -10.64 10.74 -2.08
N SER A 43 -10.54 10.08 -0.93
CA SER A 43 -10.75 10.72 0.37
C SER A 43 -9.63 11.68 0.76
N LEU A 44 -8.38 11.35 0.43
CA LEU A 44 -7.23 12.23 0.62
C LEU A 44 -7.28 13.44 -0.32
N ARG A 45 -7.59 13.22 -1.61
CA ARG A 45 -7.76 14.30 -2.59
C ARG A 45 -8.88 15.27 -2.21
N ARG A 46 -10.03 14.75 -1.73
CA ARG A 46 -11.12 15.58 -1.17
C ARG A 46 -10.67 16.43 0.03
N SER A 47 -9.63 16.01 0.74
CA SER A 47 -9.05 16.73 1.86
C SER A 47 -7.90 17.66 1.43
N GLY A 48 -7.70 17.88 0.12
CA GLY A 48 -6.64 18.74 -0.42
C GLY A 48 -5.24 18.11 -0.36
N VAL A 49 -5.13 16.81 -0.10
CA VAL A 49 -3.84 16.10 -0.04
C VAL A 49 -3.55 15.46 -1.39
N GLU A 50 -2.35 15.71 -1.92
CA GLU A 50 -1.89 15.04 -3.13
C GLU A 50 -1.55 13.59 -2.83
N THR A 51 -1.83 12.71 -3.79
CA THR A 51 -1.67 11.27 -3.62
C THR A 51 -0.88 10.67 -4.76
N MET A 52 0.04 9.76 -4.43
CA MET A 52 0.69 8.88 -5.39
C MET A 52 0.39 7.43 -5.02
N LEU A 53 -0.31 6.73 -5.92
CA LEU A 53 -0.68 5.33 -5.78
C LEU A 53 0.46 4.41 -6.23
N ASN A 54 0.71 3.36 -5.47
CA ASN A 54 1.49 2.21 -5.90
C ASN A 54 0.65 0.95 -5.75
N GLY A 55 -0.04 0.58 -6.83
CA GLY A 55 -0.93 -0.59 -6.88
C GLY A 55 -0.19 -1.91 -6.64
N GLN A 56 1.07 -2.02 -7.07
CA GLN A 56 1.86 -3.26 -6.96
C GLN A 56 2.08 -3.70 -5.51
N ILE A 57 2.23 -2.75 -4.59
CA ILE A 57 2.41 -3.02 -3.15
C ILE A 57 1.21 -2.59 -2.31
N GLY A 58 0.13 -2.11 -2.95
CA GLY A 58 -1.03 -1.52 -2.31
C GLY A 58 -0.69 -0.35 -1.39
N ALA A 59 0.13 0.58 -1.85
CA ALA A 59 0.50 1.76 -1.08
C ALA A 59 -0.13 3.04 -1.63
N VAL A 60 -0.43 3.95 -0.73
CA VAL A 60 -0.78 5.34 -1.03
C VAL A 60 0.23 6.24 -0.32
N ASP A 61 0.98 7.00 -1.10
CA ASP A 61 1.83 8.07 -0.62
C ASP A 61 1.02 9.37 -0.60
N ALA A 62 0.74 9.87 0.60
CA ALA A 62 0.07 11.14 0.82
C ALA A 62 1.12 12.26 0.94
N ILE A 63 1.00 13.31 0.15
CA ILE A 63 1.98 14.38 0.02
C ILE A 63 1.31 15.69 0.36
N LEU A 64 1.85 16.38 1.37
CA LEU A 64 1.50 17.76 1.66
C LEU A 64 2.53 18.67 1.01
N ARG A 65 2.08 19.51 0.07
CA ARG A 65 2.92 20.51 -0.58
C ARG A 65 2.82 21.86 0.11
N ASP A 66 3.92 22.60 0.04
CA ASP A 66 3.91 24.02 0.35
C ASP A 66 3.10 24.76 -0.71
N ALA A 67 2.09 25.51 -0.28
CA ALA A 67 1.28 26.33 -1.17
C ALA A 67 2.12 27.40 -1.89
N ALA A 68 3.17 27.91 -1.26
CA ALA A 68 4.03 28.95 -1.82
C ALA A 68 5.09 28.41 -2.78
N SER A 69 5.69 27.27 -2.45
CA SER A 69 6.87 26.75 -3.18
C SER A 69 6.57 25.52 -4.05
N GLN A 70 5.38 24.93 -3.96
CA GLN A 70 5.01 23.65 -4.58
C GLN A 70 5.95 22.47 -4.24
N ARG A 71 6.84 22.65 -3.27
CA ARG A 71 7.78 21.63 -2.78
C ARG A 71 7.04 20.73 -1.77
N PRO A 72 7.31 19.41 -1.78
CA PRO A 72 6.75 18.52 -0.78
C PRO A 72 7.33 18.88 0.60
N ILE A 73 6.48 19.35 1.50
CA ILE A 73 6.85 19.62 2.90
C ILE A 73 6.93 18.30 3.64
N ARG A 74 5.92 17.43 3.42
CA ARG A 74 5.80 16.15 4.13
C ARG A 74 5.20 15.09 3.25
N ARG A 75 5.67 13.87 3.46
CA ARG A 75 5.14 12.67 2.81
C ARG A 75 4.84 11.62 3.87
N GLN A 76 3.66 11.03 3.77
CA GLN A 76 3.25 9.92 4.61
C GLN A 76 2.87 8.74 3.73
N ARG A 77 3.61 7.64 3.85
CA ARG A 77 3.28 6.39 3.16
C ARG A 77 2.30 5.57 4.00
N THR A 78 1.25 5.09 3.35
CA THR A 78 0.33 4.10 3.91
C THR A 78 0.27 2.87 3.02
N VAL A 79 0.07 1.70 3.62
CA VAL A 79 0.10 0.42 2.93
C VAL A 79 -1.11 -0.41 3.36
N LEU A 80 -1.79 -0.98 2.38
CA LEU A 80 -2.88 -1.91 2.58
C LEU A 80 -2.30 -3.28 2.93
N ARG A 81 -2.72 -3.89 4.05
CA ARG A 81 -2.31 -5.26 4.42
C ARG A 81 -3.46 -6.05 5.02
N PRO A 82 -3.51 -7.38 4.79
CA PRO A 82 -4.41 -8.25 5.53
C PRO A 82 -4.06 -8.27 7.02
N HIS A 83 -5.06 -8.17 7.87
CA HIS A 83 -4.95 -8.30 9.31
C HIS A 83 -6.22 -8.92 9.90
N ARG A 84 -6.09 -10.06 10.58
CA ARG A 84 -7.20 -10.80 11.22
C ARG A 84 -8.40 -11.02 10.29
N GLY A 85 -8.15 -11.41 9.04
CA GLY A 85 -9.20 -11.71 8.04
C GLY A 85 -9.86 -10.49 7.39
N ARG A 86 -9.36 -9.27 7.64
CA ARG A 86 -9.83 -8.02 7.02
C ARG A 86 -8.66 -7.25 6.42
N LEU A 87 -8.93 -6.34 5.49
CA LEU A 87 -7.92 -5.41 5.00
C LEU A 87 -7.81 -4.21 5.93
N TRP A 88 -6.58 -3.75 6.17
CA TRP A 88 -6.26 -2.63 7.05
C TRP A 88 -5.26 -1.69 6.40
N TRP A 89 -5.43 -0.40 6.67
CA TRP A 89 -4.43 0.62 6.36
C TRP A 89 -3.39 0.68 7.45
N TRP A 90 -2.13 0.64 7.05
CA TRP A 90 -0.98 0.72 7.94
C TRP A 90 -0.13 1.93 7.56
N LEU A 91 0.26 2.70 8.55
CA LEU A 91 1.18 3.81 8.41
C LEU A 91 2.61 3.29 8.38
N ARG A 92 3.39 3.69 7.38
CA ARG A 92 4.85 3.48 7.39
C ARG A 92 5.49 4.73 7.96
N VAL A 93 5.97 4.65 9.20
CA VAL A 93 6.76 5.73 9.80
C VAL A 93 8.17 5.65 9.22
N PRO A 94 8.74 6.75 8.69
CA PRO A 94 10.16 6.77 8.35
C PRO A 94 10.95 6.57 9.65
N SER A 95 11.72 5.49 9.75
CA SER A 95 12.63 5.28 10.87
C SER A 95 13.79 6.25 10.71
N ASP A 96 13.86 7.28 11.55
CA ASP A 96 15.04 8.14 11.68
C ASP A 96 16.23 7.38 12.31
N GLU A 97 15.95 6.25 12.96
CA GLU A 97 16.94 5.41 13.61
C GLU A 97 16.84 3.98 13.08
N LEU A 98 17.91 3.50 12.42
CA LEU A 98 18.41 2.14 12.09
C LEU A 98 17.66 0.85 12.51
N LYS A 99 16.36 0.87 12.81
CA LYS A 99 15.50 -0.27 13.16
C LYS A 99 14.32 -0.30 12.18
N ALA A 100 13.97 -1.51 11.78
CA ALA A 100 12.99 -1.86 10.75
C ALA A 100 11.76 -0.94 10.74
N PRO A 101 11.16 -0.65 9.56
CA PRO A 101 10.02 0.25 9.44
C PRO A 101 8.90 -0.19 10.39
N SER A 102 8.60 0.65 11.39
CA SER A 102 7.47 0.41 12.28
C SER A 102 6.18 0.68 11.51
N MET A 103 5.43 -0.39 11.26
CA MET A 103 4.10 -0.29 10.67
C MET A 103 3.07 -0.12 11.79
N THR A 104 2.41 1.03 11.82
CA THR A 104 1.37 1.30 12.81
C THR A 104 -0.02 1.10 12.17
N PRO A 105 -0.91 0.28 12.75
CA PRO A 105 -2.26 0.11 12.21
C PRO A 105 -3.03 1.42 12.32
N LEU A 106 -3.61 1.86 11.21
CA LEU A 106 -4.29 3.15 11.12
C LEU A 106 -5.79 3.00 11.24
N ALA A 107 -6.42 2.23 10.34
CA ALA A 107 -7.85 2.00 10.29
C ALA A 107 -8.18 0.78 9.42
N PRO A 108 -9.36 0.16 9.59
CA PRO A 108 -9.88 -0.82 8.63
C PRO A 108 -10.01 -0.22 7.22
N ALA A 109 -9.81 -1.03 6.18
CA ALA A 109 -9.92 -0.57 4.79
C ALA A 109 -11.34 -0.15 4.40
N ALA A 110 -12.35 -0.64 5.13
CA ALA A 110 -13.75 -0.26 4.96
C ALA A 110 -14.06 1.17 5.45
N GLU A 111 -13.10 1.85 6.09
CA GLU A 111 -13.25 3.21 6.63
C GLU A 111 -12.22 4.17 6.01
N PRO A 112 -12.25 4.40 4.69
CA PRO A 112 -11.25 5.22 3.98
C PRO A 112 -11.24 6.68 4.46
N ALA A 113 -12.39 7.23 4.87
CA ALA A 113 -12.48 8.57 5.41
C ALA A 113 -11.77 8.72 6.78
N VAL A 114 -11.82 7.69 7.63
CA VAL A 114 -11.13 7.69 8.94
C VAL A 114 -9.63 7.62 8.72
N ALA A 115 -9.18 6.76 7.80
CA ALA A 115 -7.77 6.70 7.40
C ALA A 115 -7.28 8.05 6.86
N ALA A 116 -8.02 8.67 5.92
CA ALA A 116 -7.66 9.96 5.33
C ALA A 116 -7.55 11.07 6.38
N ARG A 117 -8.50 11.16 7.32
CA ARG A 117 -8.45 12.15 8.43
C ARG A 117 -7.21 11.98 9.30
N ARG A 118 -6.86 10.74 9.67
CA ARG A 118 -5.66 10.45 10.47
C ARG A 118 -4.38 10.82 9.71
N ILE A 119 -4.28 10.46 8.43
CA ILE A 119 -3.13 10.82 7.57
C ILE A 119 -2.99 12.34 7.45
N HIS A 120 -4.09 13.05 7.18
CA HIS A 120 -4.09 14.50 7.10
C HIS A 120 -3.65 15.15 8.43
N GLY A 121 -4.14 14.63 9.57
CA GLY A 121 -3.69 15.07 10.90
C GLY A 121 -2.20 14.88 11.11
N LEU A 122 -1.62 13.75 10.70
CA LEU A 122 -0.18 13.50 10.78
C LEU A 122 0.63 14.44 9.87
N LEU A 123 0.12 14.72 8.66
CA LEU A 123 0.76 15.65 7.74
C LEU A 123 0.74 17.09 8.26
N THR A 124 -0.29 17.49 9.00
CA THR A 124 -0.46 18.88 9.48
C THR A 124 0.00 19.12 10.91
N ALA A 125 0.27 18.06 11.69
CA ALA A 125 0.72 18.19 13.07
C ALA A 125 2.06 18.97 13.17
N PRO A 126 2.23 19.92 14.11
CA PRO A 126 3.53 20.56 14.32
C PRO A 126 4.60 19.50 14.64
N GLN A 127 5.78 19.60 14.03
CA GLN A 127 6.93 18.78 14.42
C GLN A 127 7.30 19.22 15.85
N ARG A 128 7.30 18.28 16.78
CA ARG A 128 7.71 18.52 18.17
C ARG A 128 9.22 18.48 18.28
#